data_AF-A0A2N9II53-F1
#
_entry.id   AF-A0A2N9II53-F1
#
_cell.length_a   1.000
_cell.length_b   1.000
_cell.length_c   1.000
_cell.angle_alpha   90.00
_cell.angle_beta   90.00
_cell.angle_gamma   90.00
#
_symmetry.space_group_name_H-M   'P 1'
#
loop_
_entity.id
_entity.type
_entity.pdbx_description
1 polymer ?
#
loop_
_entity_poly.entity_id
_entity_poly.type
_entity_poly.pdbx_seq_one_letter_code
_entity_poly.pdbx_strand_id
1 'polypeptide(L)'
;MALRALVTLLIVPLFLSPTIFGYSKEDVKIWCSQTPNPEPCEYFLSHNPKYHTPIKQKSDFFKISKQIALERALKAQSNLFSLGSKCRNAHEKAAWADCLELYEYTNLRLNKTIDPNVKCSQTDAQTWLSTALTNLETCRAGFIDLGVTDYILPLMSNNVSKLISNTLALNKVPYTDKPNYKHGFPTWVKPGDRKLLQSSSPASQANIVVAQDGSGNYKTIKDAISAASKRSGSGRYVIYVKAGTYKENVEIKLKNIMLVGDGIGKTIVTGSKSVGGGSTTFNSATVAAVGDGFIARDITIRNTAGAANHQAVALRSGSDLSVFYRCSFEGYQDTLYVHSQRQFYRECDIYGTVDFIFGNAAVVLQNCNIYARYPPNKTNTLTAQGRTDPNQNTGISIHDCTVKAASDLKQSQSSVRTYLGRPWKQYSRTIFMKTYLDSLIDPAGWMEWSGSSGLAIHVVTSASVASQYTVANFIAGGSWLPATNVPYTAGL
;
A
#
# COMPACT_ATOMS: atom_id res chain seq x y z
N MET A 1 68.76 51.25 45.12
CA MET A 1 68.23 49.94 45.58
C MET A 1 66.94 49.67 44.84
N ALA A 2 66.96 48.69 43.94
CA ALA A 2 65.87 48.42 43.01
C ALA A 2 64.73 47.62 43.66
N LEU A 3 63.51 48.07 43.43
CA LEU A 3 62.25 47.51 43.91
C LEU A 3 61.96 46.17 43.21
N ARG A 4 61.98 45.06 43.94
CA ARG A 4 61.52 43.75 43.44
C ARG A 4 60.02 43.60 43.75
N ALA A 5 59.18 43.81 42.74
CA ALA A 5 57.77 43.42 42.79
C ALA A 5 57.65 41.94 42.40
N LEU A 6 57.18 41.11 43.33
CA LEU A 6 56.81 39.72 43.07
C LEU A 6 55.46 39.71 42.34
N VAL A 7 55.45 39.31 41.06
CA VAL A 7 54.20 39.04 40.32
C VAL A 7 53.82 37.59 40.54
N THR A 8 52.77 37.36 41.33
CA THR A 8 52.17 36.02 41.49
C THR A 8 51.23 35.77 40.31
N LEU A 9 51.61 34.85 39.42
CA LEU A 9 50.76 34.43 38.29
C LEU A 9 49.67 33.49 38.81
N LEU A 10 48.47 34.01 39.02
CA LEU A 10 47.26 33.20 39.25
C LEU A 10 46.84 32.57 37.92
N ILE A 11 47.21 31.31 37.71
CA ILE A 11 46.66 30.49 36.63
C ILE A 11 45.24 30.07 37.06
N VAL A 12 44.25 30.81 36.58
CA VAL A 12 42.84 30.39 36.66
C VAL A 12 42.66 29.26 35.65
N PRO A 13 42.25 28.04 36.05
CA PRO A 13 41.83 27.05 35.08
C PRO A 13 40.50 27.55 34.49
N LEU A 14 40.57 28.10 33.28
CA LEU A 14 39.40 28.25 32.42
C LEU A 14 38.90 26.84 32.11
N PHE A 15 38.04 26.31 32.99
CA PHE A 15 37.12 25.25 32.64
C PHE A 15 36.15 25.85 31.62
N LEU A 16 36.58 25.88 30.36
CA LEU A 16 35.64 25.86 29.23
C LEU A 16 34.94 24.50 29.31
N SER A 17 33.92 24.41 30.16
CA SER A 17 32.90 23.39 30.01
C SER A 17 32.38 23.55 28.59
N PRO A 18 32.48 22.54 27.71
CA PRO A 18 31.75 22.62 26.46
C PRO A 18 30.29 22.74 26.87
N THR A 19 29.69 23.91 26.65
CA THR A 19 28.25 24.03 26.65
C THR A 19 27.77 23.09 25.57
N ILE A 20 27.39 21.88 25.98
CA ILE A 20 26.66 20.97 25.12
C ILE A 20 25.36 21.70 24.86
N PHE A 21 25.27 22.37 23.71
CA PHE A 21 24.02 22.90 23.16
C PHE A 21 23.13 21.71 22.82
N GLY A 22 22.63 21.01 23.84
CA GLY A 22 21.51 20.09 23.77
C GLY A 22 20.22 20.86 24.01
N TYR A 23 19.09 20.32 23.53
CA TYR A 23 17.78 20.93 23.75
C TYR A 23 17.51 21.18 25.24
N SER A 24 16.81 22.27 25.55
CA SER A 24 16.10 22.31 26.83
C SER A 24 15.01 21.22 26.79
N LYS A 25 14.78 20.55 27.92
CA LYS A 25 13.68 19.57 28.04
C LYS A 25 12.33 20.19 27.67
N GLU A 26 12.20 21.51 27.84
CA GLU A 26 10.98 22.26 27.53
C GLU A 26 10.75 22.40 26.02
N ASP A 27 11.81 22.67 25.24
CA ASP A 27 11.71 22.77 23.77
C ASP A 27 11.24 21.44 23.14
N VAL A 28 11.74 20.31 23.64
CA VAL A 28 11.35 18.96 23.18
C VAL A 28 9.85 18.72 23.40
N LYS A 29 9.33 19.08 24.59
CA LYS A 29 7.91 18.96 24.91
C LYS A 29 7.04 19.83 24.01
N ILE A 30 7.44 21.08 23.77
CA ILE A 30 6.71 22.01 22.89
C ILE A 30 6.59 21.43 21.47
N TRP A 31 7.65 20.82 20.93
CA TRP A 31 7.58 20.19 19.61
C TRP A 31 6.77 18.90 19.61
N CYS A 32 7.02 17.99 20.56
CA CYS A 32 6.36 16.69 20.59
C CYS A 32 4.87 16.74 20.93
N SER A 33 4.42 17.73 21.71
CA SER A 33 3.00 17.96 22.02
C SER A 33 2.13 18.30 20.80
N GLN A 34 2.75 18.68 19.67
CA GLN A 34 2.06 18.91 18.40
C GLN A 34 1.74 17.60 17.65
N THR A 35 2.12 16.44 18.19
CA THR A 35 1.96 15.13 17.55
C THR A 35 0.95 14.26 18.32
N PRO A 36 0.26 13.32 17.66
CA PRO A 36 -0.73 12.45 18.30
C PRO A 36 -0.15 11.51 19.39
N ASN A 37 1.16 11.25 19.38
CA ASN A 37 1.83 10.39 20.35
C ASN A 37 3.07 11.11 20.93
N PRO A 38 2.91 12.06 21.86
CA PRO A 38 4.01 12.89 22.36
C PRO A 38 5.08 12.08 23.11
N GLU A 39 4.69 11.11 23.95
CA GLU A 39 5.62 10.33 24.78
C GLU A 39 6.78 9.66 24.01
N PRO A 40 6.56 8.87 22.94
CA PRO A 40 7.67 8.29 22.19
C PRO A 40 8.51 9.36 21.48
N CYS A 41 7.91 10.46 21.03
CA CYS A 41 8.67 11.57 20.44
C CYS A 41 9.65 12.16 21.46
N GLU A 42 9.17 12.48 22.66
CA GLU A 42 9.98 13.06 23.73
C GLU A 42 11.12 12.13 24.13
N TYR A 43 10.83 10.84 24.31
CA TYR A 43 11.82 9.83 24.67
C TYR A 43 12.98 9.76 23.66
N PHE A 44 12.68 9.56 22.37
CA PHE A 44 13.72 9.37 21.36
C PHE A 44 14.45 10.65 20.98
N LEU A 45 13.81 11.82 21.10
CA LEU A 45 14.46 13.10 20.84
C LEU A 45 15.43 13.50 21.97
N SER A 46 15.09 13.19 23.22
CA SER A 46 15.91 13.56 24.39
C SER A 46 17.06 12.58 24.71
N HIS A 47 16.95 11.31 24.32
CA HIS A 47 17.91 10.27 24.69
C HIS A 47 18.89 9.88 23.57
N ASN A 48 18.87 10.58 22.42
CA ASN A 48 19.77 10.29 21.31
C ASN A 48 20.68 11.49 21.00
N PRO A 49 22.00 11.38 21.23
CA PRO A 49 22.93 12.50 21.09
C PRO A 49 23.07 13.02 19.66
N LYS A 50 22.59 12.25 18.66
CA LYS A 50 22.57 12.65 17.25
C LYS A 50 21.67 13.86 16.98
N TYR A 51 20.66 14.10 17.82
CA TYR A 51 19.65 15.11 17.53
C TYR A 51 19.90 16.46 18.19
N HIS A 52 21.02 16.73 18.86
CA HIS A 52 21.26 17.96 19.64
C HIS A 52 21.12 19.31 18.89
N THR A 53 21.04 19.34 17.56
CA THR A 53 20.84 20.59 16.80
C THR A 53 19.44 21.18 17.05
N PRO A 54 19.31 22.44 17.49
CA PRO A 54 18.00 23.05 17.78
C PRO A 54 17.03 23.00 16.60
N ILE A 55 15.77 22.63 16.86
CA ILE A 55 14.66 22.66 15.90
C ILE A 55 14.22 24.11 15.73
N LYS A 56 14.44 24.70 14.55
CA LYS A 56 14.09 26.10 14.28
C LYS A 56 12.72 26.26 13.61
N GLN A 57 12.28 25.24 12.90
CA GLN A 57 11.07 25.26 12.07
C GLN A 57 10.47 23.86 11.91
N LYS A 58 9.21 23.79 11.48
CA LYS A 58 8.47 22.54 11.28
C LYS A 58 9.16 21.56 10.33
N SER A 59 9.84 22.03 9.29
CA SER A 59 10.59 21.18 8.36
C SER A 59 11.76 20.47 9.03
N ASP A 60 12.43 21.12 10.00
CA ASP A 60 13.50 20.51 10.77
C ASP A 60 12.93 19.39 11.67
N PHE A 61 11.83 19.68 12.35
CA PHE A 61 11.14 18.70 13.20
C PHE A 61 10.64 17.50 12.40
N PHE A 62 10.08 17.75 11.22
CA PHE A 62 9.64 16.70 10.31
C PHE A 62 10.81 15.84 9.82
N LYS A 63 11.94 16.46 9.47
CA LYS A 63 13.16 15.73 9.07
C LYS A 63 13.66 14.82 10.18
N ILE A 64 13.72 15.33 11.41
CA ILE A 64 14.13 14.55 12.60
C ILE A 64 13.14 13.43 12.90
N SER A 65 11.84 13.69 12.84
CA SER A 65 10.79 12.69 13.09
C SER A 65 10.87 11.51 12.12
N LYS A 66 11.11 11.77 10.82
CA LYS A 66 11.36 10.72 9.82
C LYS A 66 12.60 9.87 10.16
N GLN A 67 13.68 10.52 10.58
CA GLN A 67 14.93 9.83 10.93
C GLN A 67 14.72 8.93 12.16
N ILE A 68 14.06 9.43 13.21
CA ILE A 68 13.74 8.66 14.42
C ILE A 68 12.85 7.45 14.07
N ALA A 69 11.82 7.66 13.24
CA ALA A 69 10.94 6.58 12.81
C ALA A 69 11.71 5.47 12.06
N LEU A 70 12.59 5.85 11.12
CA LEU A 70 13.42 4.89 10.38
C LEU A 70 14.39 4.14 11.30
N GLU A 71 15.12 4.84 12.17
CA GLU A 71 16.07 4.21 13.09
C GLU A 71 15.37 3.21 14.02
N ARG A 72 14.19 3.58 14.53
CA ARG A 72 13.41 2.67 15.36
C ARG A 72 12.87 1.47 14.56
N ALA A 73 12.48 1.67 13.30
CA ALA A 73 12.00 0.60 12.43
C ALA A 73 13.12 -0.40 12.08
N LEU A 74 14.34 0.07 11.80
CA LEU A 74 15.53 -0.77 11.60
C LEU A 74 15.85 -1.58 12.86
N LYS A 75 15.80 -0.96 14.04
CA LYS A 75 16.02 -1.68 15.31
C LYS A 75 14.94 -2.72 15.56
N ALA A 76 13.67 -2.41 15.29
CA ALA A 76 12.57 -3.34 15.44
C ALA A 76 12.68 -4.53 14.47
N GLN A 77 13.10 -4.30 13.22
CA GLN A 77 13.37 -5.39 12.26
C GLN A 77 14.50 -6.31 12.76
N SER A 78 15.60 -5.75 13.28
CA SER A 78 16.71 -6.53 13.84
C SER A 78 16.25 -7.38 15.05
N ASN A 79 15.45 -6.80 15.94
CA ASN A 79 14.87 -7.54 17.05
C ASN A 79 13.95 -8.67 16.55
N LEU A 80 13.07 -8.38 15.58
CA LEU A 80 12.17 -9.38 14.96
C LEU A 80 12.95 -10.53 14.32
N PHE A 81 14.04 -10.24 13.62
CA PHE A 81 14.90 -11.27 13.01
C PHE A 81 15.39 -12.27 14.07
N SER A 82 15.81 -11.78 15.24
CA SER A 82 16.28 -12.65 16.33
C SER A 82 15.19 -13.52 16.99
N LEU A 83 13.90 -13.22 16.75
CA LEU A 83 12.78 -14.05 17.21
C LEU A 83 12.51 -15.24 16.28
N GLY A 84 13.12 -15.29 15.09
CA GLY A 84 12.83 -16.31 14.09
C GLY A 84 13.15 -17.75 14.48
N SER A 85 14.14 -17.94 15.36
CA SER A 85 14.49 -19.24 15.95
C SER A 85 13.57 -19.64 17.11
N LYS A 86 12.76 -18.71 17.63
CA LYS A 86 11.82 -18.94 18.73
C LYS A 86 10.43 -19.36 18.24
N CYS A 87 10.13 -19.28 16.95
CA CYS A 87 8.84 -19.71 16.40
C CYS A 87 8.57 -21.18 16.76
N ARG A 88 7.46 -21.43 17.45
CA ARG A 88 7.10 -22.73 18.03
C ARG A 88 6.45 -23.68 17.02
N ASN A 89 5.85 -23.14 15.96
CA ASN A 89 5.10 -23.90 14.98
C ASN A 89 5.13 -23.23 13.58
N ALA A 90 4.59 -23.92 12.58
CA ALA A 90 4.58 -23.45 11.19
C ALA A 90 3.77 -22.15 10.99
N HIS A 91 2.67 -21.96 11.72
CA HIS A 91 1.85 -20.75 11.61
C HIS A 91 2.58 -19.51 12.15
N GLU A 92 3.23 -19.63 13.32
CA GLU A 92 4.11 -18.59 13.84
C GLU A 92 5.24 -18.28 12.87
N LYS A 93 5.85 -19.32 12.28
CA LYS A 93 6.93 -19.15 11.31
C LYS A 93 6.46 -18.41 10.06
N ALA A 94 5.26 -18.72 9.56
CA ALA A 94 4.66 -18.05 8.41
C ALA A 94 4.36 -16.57 8.70
N ALA A 95 3.67 -16.27 9.81
CA ALA A 95 3.37 -14.90 10.21
C ALA A 95 4.65 -14.07 10.50
N TRP A 96 5.65 -14.69 11.13
CA TRP A 96 6.96 -14.08 11.37
C TRP A 96 7.68 -13.74 10.06
N ALA A 97 7.71 -14.67 9.09
CA ALA A 97 8.40 -14.47 7.82
C ALA A 97 7.77 -13.31 7.03
N ASP A 98 6.44 -13.27 6.95
CA ASP A 98 5.71 -12.17 6.35
C ASP A 98 5.99 -10.85 7.06
N CYS A 99 6.03 -10.86 8.40
CA CYS A 99 6.32 -9.65 9.16
C CYS A 99 7.74 -9.12 8.89
N LEU A 100 8.74 -10.01 8.77
CA LEU A 100 10.11 -9.63 8.47
C LEU A 100 10.21 -8.91 7.11
N GLU A 101 9.52 -9.44 6.11
CA GLU A 101 9.39 -8.82 4.78
C GLU A 101 8.64 -7.46 4.86
N LEU A 102 7.55 -7.38 5.62
CA LEU A 102 6.80 -6.13 5.79
C LEU A 102 7.64 -5.05 6.49
N TYR A 103 8.50 -5.41 7.43
CA TYR A 103 9.48 -4.49 8.02
C TYR A 103 10.53 -4.05 7.01
N GLU A 104 11.00 -4.92 6.12
CA GLU A 104 11.90 -4.55 5.03
C GLU A 104 11.26 -3.49 4.12
N TYR A 105 10.01 -3.71 3.71
CA TYR A 105 9.26 -2.72 2.92
C TYR A 105 9.00 -1.43 3.70
N THR A 106 8.74 -1.51 5.01
CA THR A 106 8.61 -0.33 5.89
C THR A 106 9.88 0.50 5.87
N ASN A 107 11.03 -0.14 6.07
CA ASN A 107 12.35 0.51 6.07
C ASN A 107 12.66 1.12 4.71
N LEU A 108 12.37 0.40 3.62
CA LEU A 108 12.54 0.92 2.25
C LEU A 108 11.73 2.22 2.03
N ARG A 109 10.46 2.25 2.45
CA ARG A 109 9.59 3.43 2.27
C ARG A 109 10.01 4.59 3.16
N LEU A 110 10.34 4.33 4.43
CA LEU A 110 10.87 5.37 5.33
C LEU A 110 12.18 5.95 4.81
N ASN A 111 13.10 5.12 4.33
CA ASN A 111 14.38 5.58 3.79
C ASN A 111 14.20 6.49 2.56
N LYS A 112 13.26 6.17 1.66
CA LYS A 112 12.93 7.04 0.52
C LYS A 112 12.46 8.44 0.94
N THR A 113 11.88 8.61 2.13
CA THR A 113 11.44 9.93 2.62
C THR A 113 12.58 10.82 3.11
N ILE A 114 13.78 10.25 3.31
CA ILE A 114 14.96 10.96 3.82
C ILE A 114 16.14 10.99 2.84
N ASP A 115 16.18 10.08 1.87
CA ASP A 115 17.26 9.98 0.89
C ASP A 115 17.32 11.25 0.00
N PRO A 116 18.42 12.02 0.03
CA PRO A 116 18.55 13.24 -0.76
C PRO A 116 18.57 12.98 -2.28
N ASN A 117 18.85 11.75 -2.71
CA ASN A 117 18.88 11.36 -4.13
C ASN A 117 17.50 10.98 -4.66
N VAL A 118 16.51 10.85 -3.78
CA VAL A 118 15.13 10.51 -4.15
C VAL A 118 14.31 11.79 -4.20
N LYS A 119 13.77 12.10 -5.39
CA LYS A 119 12.76 13.15 -5.51
C LYS A 119 11.52 12.72 -4.73
N CYS A 120 11.24 13.44 -3.65
CA CYS A 120 10.16 13.15 -2.72
C CYS A 120 9.30 14.40 -2.55
N SER A 121 8.10 14.41 -3.13
CA SER A 121 7.11 15.46 -2.84
C SER A 121 6.47 15.24 -1.47
N GLN A 122 5.77 16.26 -0.96
CA GLN A 122 5.00 16.12 0.28
C GLN A 122 3.96 14.99 0.19
N THR A 123 3.29 14.86 -0.96
CA THR A 123 2.34 13.78 -1.26
C THR A 123 3.00 12.41 -1.33
N ASP A 124 4.21 12.31 -1.91
CA ASP A 124 4.97 11.06 -1.91
C ASP A 124 5.36 10.65 -0.49
N ALA A 125 5.86 11.61 0.32
CA ALA A 125 6.16 11.38 1.72
C ALA A 125 4.94 10.89 2.49
N GLN A 126 3.77 11.52 2.32
CA GLN A 126 2.53 11.10 2.98
C GLN A 126 2.13 9.68 2.58
N THR A 127 2.25 9.34 1.30
CA THR A 127 1.91 8.01 0.75
C THR A 127 2.86 6.92 1.28
N TRP A 128 4.16 7.21 1.31
CA TRP A 128 5.18 6.25 1.77
C TRP A 128 5.14 6.05 3.28
N LEU A 129 4.88 7.11 4.07
CA LEU A 129 4.60 7.01 5.50
C LEU A 129 3.31 6.22 5.77
N SER A 130 2.26 6.46 4.98
CA SER A 130 0.99 5.72 5.10
C SER A 130 1.21 4.24 4.84
N THR A 131 2.02 3.90 3.83
CA THR A 131 2.39 2.51 3.53
C THR A 131 3.24 1.89 4.63
N ALA A 132 4.21 2.61 5.18
CA ALA A 132 5.03 2.14 6.29
C ALA A 132 4.15 1.72 7.48
N LEU A 133 3.15 2.51 7.84
CA LEU A 133 2.19 2.14 8.88
C LEU A 133 1.32 0.93 8.49
N THR A 134 0.79 0.90 7.25
CA THR A 134 0.00 -0.23 6.73
C THR A 134 0.75 -1.56 6.79
N ASN A 135 2.05 -1.56 6.50
CA ASN A 135 2.88 -2.76 6.56
C ASN A 135 2.96 -3.34 7.97
N LEU A 136 3.12 -2.47 8.98
CA LEU A 136 3.16 -2.89 10.39
C LEU A 136 1.83 -3.46 10.84
N GLU A 137 0.71 -2.85 10.42
CA GLU A 137 -0.63 -3.38 10.70
C GLU A 137 -0.88 -4.73 10.01
N THR A 138 -0.39 -4.89 8.78
CA THR A 138 -0.47 -6.17 8.04
C THR A 138 0.33 -7.26 8.74
N CYS A 139 1.51 -6.92 9.27
CA CYS A 139 2.34 -7.85 10.02
C CYS A 139 1.56 -8.38 11.24
N ARG A 140 0.91 -7.50 12.01
CA ARG A 140 0.10 -7.89 13.17
C ARG A 140 -1.10 -8.73 12.75
N ALA A 141 -1.77 -8.37 11.65
CA ALA A 141 -2.91 -9.12 11.12
C ALA A 141 -2.55 -10.57 10.79
N GLY A 142 -1.36 -10.84 10.22
CA GLY A 142 -0.94 -12.21 9.92
C GLY A 142 -0.91 -13.15 11.13
N PHE A 143 -0.51 -12.67 12.31
CA PHE A 143 -0.56 -13.45 13.55
C PHE A 143 -2.00 -13.67 14.04
N ILE A 144 -2.90 -12.70 13.82
CA ILE A 144 -4.32 -12.78 14.20
C ILE A 144 -5.04 -13.79 13.29
N ASP A 145 -4.83 -13.69 11.98
CA ASP A 145 -5.47 -14.55 10.96
C ASP A 145 -5.16 -16.03 11.20
N LEU A 146 -3.93 -16.33 11.66
CA LEU A 146 -3.48 -17.69 11.95
C LEU A 146 -3.68 -18.12 13.42
N GLY A 147 -4.25 -17.26 14.27
CA GLY A 147 -4.54 -17.57 15.68
C GLY A 147 -3.31 -17.77 16.57
N VAL A 148 -2.19 -17.11 16.28
CA VAL A 148 -0.89 -17.28 16.97
C VAL A 148 -0.40 -15.99 17.63
N THR A 149 -1.25 -15.38 18.46
CA THR A 149 -1.02 -14.04 19.03
C THR A 149 -0.34 -14.04 20.41
N ASP A 150 -0.13 -15.20 21.02
CA ASP A 150 0.24 -15.35 22.45
C ASP A 150 1.75 -15.29 22.73
N TYR A 151 2.61 -15.48 21.72
CA TYR A 151 4.05 -15.63 21.95
C TYR A 151 4.95 -14.66 21.16
N ILE A 152 5.04 -14.80 19.83
CA ILE A 152 5.92 -13.94 19.03
C ILE A 152 5.41 -12.50 18.98
N LEU A 153 4.11 -12.30 18.79
CA LEU A 153 3.50 -10.98 18.63
C LEU A 153 3.73 -10.04 19.85
N PRO A 154 3.57 -10.46 21.11
CA PRO A 154 3.87 -9.61 22.28
C PRO A 154 5.35 -9.21 22.36
N LEU A 155 6.28 -10.10 21.98
CA LEU A 155 7.72 -9.84 21.99
C LEU A 155 8.15 -8.80 20.95
N MET A 156 7.30 -8.54 19.95
CA MET A 156 7.54 -7.53 18.92
C MET A 156 7.09 -6.12 19.33
N SER A 157 6.54 -5.93 20.53
CA SER A 157 6.04 -4.63 20.99
C SER A 157 7.09 -3.52 20.89
N ASN A 158 6.74 -2.42 20.21
CA ASN A 158 7.62 -1.29 19.99
C ASN A 158 6.83 -0.01 19.63
N ASN A 159 7.53 1.13 19.55
CA ASN A 159 6.96 2.44 19.26
C ASN A 159 6.96 2.86 17.78
N VAL A 160 7.32 1.97 16.84
CA VAL A 160 7.47 2.36 15.41
C VAL A 160 6.16 2.92 14.84
N SER A 161 5.02 2.23 15.03
CA SER A 161 3.73 2.72 14.53
C SER A 161 3.37 4.11 15.07
N LYS A 162 3.62 4.36 16.37
CA LYS A 162 3.37 5.67 17.01
C LYS A 162 4.26 6.77 16.42
N LEU A 163 5.53 6.48 16.16
CA LEU A 163 6.47 7.43 15.56
C LEU A 163 6.11 7.74 14.10
N ILE A 164 5.67 6.73 13.34
CA ILE A 164 5.17 6.94 11.97
C ILE A 164 3.89 7.78 11.99
N SER A 165 2.96 7.51 12.91
CA SER A 165 1.73 8.30 13.12
C SER A 165 2.04 9.78 13.42
N ASN A 166 3.02 10.06 14.29
CA ASN A 166 3.49 11.41 14.53
C ASN A 166 4.01 12.08 13.25
N THR A 167 4.82 11.35 12.49
CA THR A 167 5.42 11.83 11.25
C THR A 167 4.36 12.09 10.17
N LEU A 168 3.29 11.28 10.11
CA LEU A 168 2.13 11.49 9.24
C LEU A 168 1.36 12.77 9.60
N ALA A 169 1.17 13.03 10.89
CA ALA A 169 0.47 14.23 11.37
C ALA A 169 1.25 15.51 11.04
N LEU A 170 2.59 15.47 11.11
CA LEU A 170 3.46 16.60 10.78
C LEU A 170 3.47 16.94 9.29
N ASN A 171 3.35 15.93 8.42
CA ASN A 171 3.40 16.11 6.96
C ASN A 171 2.02 16.36 6.34
N LYS A 172 0.95 16.40 7.14
CA LYS A 172 -0.44 16.43 6.70
C LYS A 172 -0.64 17.38 5.52
N VAL A 173 -0.90 16.79 4.35
CA VAL A 173 -1.12 17.50 3.09
C VAL A 173 -2.59 17.93 3.05
N PRO A 174 -2.92 19.23 2.99
CA PRO A 174 -4.27 19.65 2.63
C PRO A 174 -4.55 19.21 1.19
N TYR A 175 -5.75 18.69 0.88
CA TYR A 175 -6.17 18.40 -0.49
C TYR A 175 -6.36 19.72 -1.27
N THR A 176 -5.29 20.44 -1.60
CA THR A 176 -5.37 21.75 -2.29
C THR A 176 -4.34 21.96 -3.40
N ASP A 177 -3.48 20.98 -3.69
CA ASP A 177 -2.50 21.15 -4.77
C ASP A 177 -3.16 20.91 -6.13
N LYS A 178 -3.66 22.00 -6.75
CA LYS A 178 -3.95 22.04 -8.18
C LYS A 178 -2.64 21.75 -8.94
N PRO A 179 -2.53 20.67 -9.72
CA PRO A 179 -1.34 20.43 -10.49
C PRO A 179 -1.17 21.54 -11.53
N ASN A 180 0.04 22.08 -11.67
CA ASN A 180 0.33 23.07 -12.68
C ASN A 180 0.60 22.35 -14.02
N TYR A 181 -0.27 22.54 -15.02
CA TYR A 181 -0.20 21.87 -16.32
C TYR A 181 0.37 22.82 -17.38
N LYS A 182 1.27 22.33 -18.24
CA LYS A 182 1.69 23.03 -19.47
C LYS A 182 1.39 22.12 -20.66
N HIS A 183 0.58 22.59 -21.61
CA HIS A 183 0.15 21.81 -22.80
C HIS A 183 -0.53 20.46 -22.49
N GLY A 184 -1.29 20.38 -21.39
CA GLY A 184 -2.05 19.16 -21.05
C GLY A 184 -1.22 18.01 -20.47
N PHE A 185 0.08 18.21 -20.21
CA PHE A 185 0.95 17.19 -19.61
C PHE A 185 1.83 17.77 -18.49
N PRO A 186 2.13 17.00 -17.42
CA PRO A 186 3.17 17.34 -16.45
C PRO A 186 4.55 17.37 -17.12
N THR A 187 5.40 18.29 -16.70
CA THR A 187 6.73 18.55 -17.30
C THR A 187 7.75 17.40 -17.14
N TRP A 188 7.42 16.34 -16.41
CA TRP A 188 8.33 15.24 -16.09
C TRP A 188 8.08 13.96 -16.90
N VAL A 189 7.07 13.93 -17.78
CA VAL A 189 6.73 12.75 -18.59
C VAL A 189 7.66 12.64 -19.81
N LYS A 190 8.45 11.57 -19.88
CA LYS A 190 9.36 11.31 -21.01
C LYS A 190 8.59 10.82 -22.26
N PRO A 191 9.00 11.16 -23.50
CA PRO A 191 8.31 10.75 -24.73
C PRO A 191 8.27 9.23 -25.01
N GLY A 192 9.25 8.46 -24.53
CA GLY A 192 9.43 7.03 -24.87
C GLY A 192 8.32 6.11 -24.38
N ASP A 193 7.61 6.46 -23.30
CA ASP A 193 6.56 5.62 -22.72
C ASP A 193 5.24 5.70 -23.52
N ARG A 194 5.08 6.70 -24.41
CA ARG A 194 3.85 6.93 -25.20
C ARG A 194 3.58 5.88 -26.26
N LYS A 195 4.63 5.23 -26.77
CA LYS A 195 4.53 4.29 -27.90
C LYS A 195 4.09 2.89 -27.46
N LEU A 196 4.15 2.59 -26.15
CA LEU A 196 4.14 1.21 -25.64
C LEU A 196 2.75 0.55 -25.45
N LEU A 197 1.69 1.29 -25.77
CA LEU A 197 0.30 0.82 -25.60
C LEU A 197 -0.61 1.20 -26.77
N GLN A 198 -0.06 1.93 -27.75
CA GLN A 198 -0.69 2.25 -29.03
C GLN A 198 -0.43 1.19 -30.10
N SER A 199 0.50 0.23 -29.89
CA SER A 199 0.62 -0.88 -30.83
C SER A 199 -0.62 -1.75 -30.73
N SER A 200 -1.20 -2.04 -31.89
CA SER A 200 -2.30 -3.00 -32.07
C SER A 200 -1.94 -4.42 -31.62
N SER A 201 -0.67 -4.68 -31.27
CA SER A 201 -0.18 -5.93 -30.72
C SER A 201 0.76 -5.69 -29.53
N PRO A 202 0.39 -6.07 -28.30
CA PRO A 202 1.31 -6.11 -27.16
C PRO A 202 2.54 -7.00 -27.39
N ALA A 203 2.41 -8.01 -28.26
CA ALA A 203 3.50 -8.90 -28.63
C ALA A 203 4.64 -8.17 -29.36
N SER A 204 4.35 -7.10 -30.12
CA SER A 204 5.37 -6.37 -30.90
C SER A 204 6.31 -5.50 -30.05
N GLN A 205 6.06 -5.40 -28.74
CA GLN A 205 6.84 -4.60 -27.80
C GLN A 205 7.33 -5.40 -26.59
N ALA A 206 7.13 -6.72 -26.63
CA ALA A 206 7.56 -7.62 -25.59
C ALA A 206 9.10 -7.68 -25.53
N ASN A 207 9.68 -7.51 -24.35
CA ASN A 207 11.08 -7.82 -24.12
C ASN A 207 11.29 -9.33 -24.07
N ILE A 208 10.32 -10.05 -23.49
CA ILE A 208 10.29 -11.52 -23.43
C ILE A 208 8.84 -12.02 -23.54
N VAL A 209 8.71 -13.23 -24.07
CA VAL A 209 7.45 -13.93 -24.29
C VAL A 209 7.40 -15.18 -23.41
N VAL A 210 6.27 -15.39 -22.75
CA VAL A 210 5.95 -16.59 -21.98
C VAL A 210 4.89 -17.38 -22.74
N ALA A 211 5.16 -18.66 -23.03
CA ALA A 211 4.22 -19.53 -23.72
C ALA A 211 4.41 -20.99 -23.28
N GLN A 212 3.33 -21.65 -22.83
CA GLN A 212 3.39 -23.04 -22.35
C GLN A 212 3.67 -24.04 -23.48
N ASP A 213 3.27 -23.71 -24.71
CA ASP A 213 3.48 -24.50 -25.92
C ASP A 213 4.93 -24.49 -26.45
N GLY A 214 5.82 -23.73 -25.81
CA GLY A 214 7.22 -23.60 -26.21
C GLY A 214 7.48 -22.57 -27.32
N SER A 215 6.47 -21.85 -27.79
CA SER A 215 6.61 -20.80 -28.81
C SER A 215 7.11 -19.45 -28.28
N GLY A 216 7.54 -19.40 -27.01
CA GLY A 216 8.05 -18.22 -26.31
C GLY A 216 9.43 -18.46 -25.71
N ASN A 217 9.99 -17.45 -25.04
CA ASN A 217 11.30 -17.54 -24.38
C ASN A 217 11.26 -18.41 -23.11
N TYR A 218 10.14 -18.37 -22.37
CA TYR A 218 9.95 -19.10 -21.12
C TYR A 218 8.59 -19.79 -21.09
N LYS A 219 8.47 -20.87 -20.30
CA LYS A 219 7.20 -21.58 -20.10
C LYS A 219 6.40 -21.06 -18.90
N THR A 220 7.05 -20.36 -17.98
CA THR A 220 6.44 -19.83 -16.75
C THR A 220 6.70 -18.33 -16.61
N ILE A 221 5.82 -17.63 -15.89
CA ILE A 221 5.99 -16.20 -15.58
C ILE A 221 7.13 -16.04 -14.57
N LYS A 222 7.32 -16.97 -13.62
CA LYS A 222 8.45 -16.94 -12.68
C LYS A 222 9.81 -16.92 -13.36
N ASP A 223 10.01 -17.76 -14.38
CA ASP A 223 11.28 -17.80 -15.13
C ASP A 223 11.49 -16.49 -15.89
N ALA A 224 10.43 -15.95 -16.48
CA ALA A 224 10.47 -14.66 -17.16
C ALA A 224 10.80 -13.50 -16.21
N ILE A 225 10.24 -13.48 -14.99
CA ILE A 225 10.59 -12.50 -13.96
C ILE A 225 12.05 -12.67 -13.51
N SER A 226 12.52 -13.90 -13.36
CA SER A 226 13.92 -14.21 -13.02
C SER A 226 14.89 -13.80 -14.13
N ALA A 227 14.46 -13.83 -15.38
CA ALA A 227 15.22 -13.29 -16.50
C ALA A 227 15.21 -11.76 -16.52
N ALA A 228 14.04 -11.16 -16.26
CA ALA A 228 13.89 -9.71 -16.18
C ALA A 228 14.75 -9.06 -15.09
N SER A 229 15.11 -9.80 -14.03
CA SER A 229 16.01 -9.29 -12.98
C SER A 229 17.45 -9.06 -13.48
N LYS A 230 17.82 -9.67 -14.61
CA LYS A 230 19.14 -9.53 -15.25
C LYS A 230 19.18 -8.42 -16.31
N ARG A 231 18.08 -7.69 -16.52
CA ARG A 231 18.00 -6.63 -17.52
C ARG A 231 18.95 -5.48 -17.20
N SER A 232 19.47 -4.83 -18.23
CA SER A 232 20.18 -3.55 -18.09
C SER A 232 19.18 -2.38 -18.11
N GLY A 233 19.47 -1.35 -17.30
CA GLY A 233 18.65 -0.15 -17.22
C GLY A 233 17.37 -0.26 -16.38
N SER A 234 16.63 0.86 -16.34
CA SER A 234 15.45 1.04 -15.47
C SER A 234 14.15 1.29 -16.23
N GLY A 235 14.16 1.15 -17.55
CA GLY A 235 12.99 1.33 -18.41
C GLY A 235 11.89 0.29 -18.16
N ARG A 236 10.73 0.54 -18.77
CA ARG A 236 9.61 -0.40 -18.84
C ARG A 236 10.08 -1.73 -19.44
N TYR A 237 9.81 -2.83 -18.74
CA TYR A 237 10.14 -4.17 -19.20
C TYR A 237 8.85 -4.99 -19.37
N VAL A 238 8.52 -5.30 -20.62
CA VAL A 238 7.28 -5.97 -21.01
C VAL A 238 7.48 -7.46 -21.10
N ILE A 239 6.67 -8.19 -20.35
CA ILE A 239 6.54 -9.64 -20.40
C ILE A 239 5.18 -9.94 -21.02
N TYR A 240 5.20 -10.46 -22.24
CA TYR A 240 3.99 -10.91 -22.92
C TYR A 240 3.72 -12.36 -22.58
N VAL A 241 2.52 -12.65 -22.07
CA VAL A 241 2.10 -13.97 -21.61
C VAL A 241 0.98 -14.46 -22.52
N LYS A 242 1.30 -15.42 -23.39
CA LYS A 242 0.34 -15.97 -24.35
C LYS A 242 -0.85 -16.64 -23.63
N ALA A 243 -1.91 -16.90 -24.39
CA ALA A 243 -3.09 -17.62 -23.94
C ALA A 243 -2.69 -18.97 -23.31
N GLY A 244 -3.31 -19.31 -22.18
CA GLY A 244 -2.94 -20.46 -21.38
C GLY A 244 -3.37 -20.29 -19.92
N THR A 245 -3.32 -21.39 -19.17
CA THR A 245 -3.57 -21.40 -17.73
C THR A 245 -2.27 -21.71 -16.99
N TYR A 246 -1.70 -20.69 -16.37
CA TYR A 246 -0.44 -20.70 -15.65
C TYR A 246 -0.72 -20.97 -14.16
N LYS A 247 -0.48 -22.20 -13.72
CA LYS A 247 -0.64 -22.63 -12.33
C LYS A 247 0.60 -22.27 -11.51
N GLU A 248 0.67 -21.02 -11.05
CA GLU A 248 1.82 -20.52 -10.28
C GLU A 248 1.43 -19.36 -9.36
N ASN A 249 2.03 -19.32 -8.17
CA ASN A 249 2.02 -18.13 -7.29
C ASN A 249 3.22 -17.24 -7.61
N VAL A 250 3.01 -16.05 -8.16
CA VAL A 250 4.08 -15.16 -8.66
C VAL A 250 4.25 -13.95 -7.75
N GLU A 251 5.50 -13.60 -7.43
CA GLU A 251 5.83 -12.36 -6.74
C GLU A 251 6.74 -11.47 -7.60
N ILE A 252 6.36 -10.20 -7.76
CA ILE A 252 6.99 -9.25 -8.69
C ILE A 252 7.54 -8.07 -7.89
N LYS A 253 8.81 -8.21 -7.49
CA LYS A 253 9.56 -7.17 -6.75
C LYS A 253 10.26 -6.15 -7.66
N LEU A 254 10.46 -6.51 -8.92
CA LEU A 254 11.14 -5.66 -9.91
C LEU A 254 10.27 -4.45 -10.28
N LYS A 255 10.86 -3.25 -10.29
CA LYS A 255 10.20 -2.01 -10.73
C LYS A 255 9.88 -2.05 -12.23
N ASN A 256 8.91 -1.26 -12.68
CA ASN A 256 8.61 -1.03 -14.10
C ASN A 256 8.37 -2.30 -14.94
N ILE A 257 7.93 -3.39 -14.31
CA ILE A 257 7.45 -4.59 -15.03
C ILE A 257 6.06 -4.30 -15.59
N MET A 258 5.82 -4.77 -16.80
CA MET A 258 4.49 -4.82 -17.40
C MET A 258 4.17 -6.25 -17.83
N LEU A 259 3.14 -6.84 -17.26
CA LEU A 259 2.58 -8.10 -17.73
C LEU A 259 1.44 -7.81 -18.71
N VAL A 260 1.48 -8.41 -19.89
CA VAL A 260 0.36 -8.33 -20.85
C VAL A 260 -0.05 -9.72 -21.28
N GLY A 261 -1.35 -10.02 -21.21
CA GLY A 261 -1.92 -11.26 -21.71
C GLY A 261 -2.58 -11.12 -23.08
N ASP A 262 -3.14 -12.22 -23.57
CA ASP A 262 -3.94 -12.29 -24.80
C ASP A 262 -5.41 -11.85 -24.62
N GLY A 263 -5.80 -11.49 -23.39
CA GLY A 263 -7.15 -11.07 -23.03
C GLY A 263 -7.66 -11.71 -21.74
N ILE A 264 -8.65 -11.05 -21.13
CA ILE A 264 -9.45 -11.62 -20.03
C ILE A 264 -10.00 -12.99 -20.46
N GLY A 265 -9.84 -13.99 -19.59
CA GLY A 265 -10.28 -15.36 -19.84
C GLY A 265 -9.43 -16.18 -20.81
N LYS A 266 -8.46 -15.57 -21.50
CA LYS A 266 -7.52 -16.26 -22.40
C LYS A 266 -6.18 -16.55 -21.73
N THR A 267 -5.59 -15.54 -21.11
CA THR A 267 -4.39 -15.69 -20.27
C THR A 267 -4.80 -15.67 -18.81
N ILE A 268 -4.59 -16.78 -18.12
CA ILE A 268 -5.05 -16.98 -16.74
C ILE A 268 -3.86 -17.37 -15.86
N VAL A 269 -3.57 -16.58 -14.82
CA VAL A 269 -2.66 -16.96 -13.74
C VAL A 269 -3.50 -17.45 -12.57
N THR A 270 -3.25 -18.67 -12.09
CA THR A 270 -4.11 -19.30 -11.08
C THR A 270 -3.32 -19.93 -9.94
N GLY A 271 -3.83 -19.77 -8.72
CA GLY A 271 -3.33 -20.38 -7.49
C GLY A 271 -4.48 -20.76 -6.57
N SER A 272 -4.19 -21.34 -5.41
CA SER A 272 -5.21 -21.82 -4.46
C SER A 272 -4.79 -21.73 -2.99
N LYS A 273 -3.82 -20.86 -2.67
CA LYS A 273 -3.42 -20.63 -1.28
C LYS A 273 -4.53 -19.88 -0.53
N SER A 274 -4.69 -20.17 0.75
CA SER A 274 -5.72 -19.60 1.61
C SER A 274 -5.34 -19.68 3.09
N VAL A 275 -6.06 -18.93 3.93
CA VAL A 275 -5.96 -19.05 5.39
C VAL A 275 -6.43 -20.40 5.89
N GLY A 276 -7.53 -20.93 5.36
CA GLY A 276 -7.96 -22.31 5.66
C GLY A 276 -6.91 -23.37 5.30
N GLY A 277 -6.01 -23.07 4.37
CA GLY A 277 -4.88 -23.91 3.97
C GLY A 277 -3.56 -23.60 4.69
N GLY A 278 -3.57 -22.78 5.75
CA GLY A 278 -2.40 -22.46 6.58
C GLY A 278 -1.49 -21.34 6.05
N SER A 279 -1.86 -20.65 4.96
CA SER A 279 -1.17 -19.41 4.55
C SER A 279 -1.72 -18.22 5.33
N THR A 280 -0.94 -17.17 5.55
CA THR A 280 -1.52 -15.88 5.95
C THR A 280 -2.37 -15.31 4.80
N THR A 281 -3.26 -14.35 5.10
CA THR A 281 -3.95 -13.58 4.06
C THR A 281 -2.96 -12.91 3.11
N PHE A 282 -1.88 -12.32 3.64
CA PHE A 282 -0.84 -11.63 2.85
C PHE A 282 -0.12 -12.55 1.85
N ASN A 283 0.22 -13.77 2.26
CA ASN A 283 0.97 -14.74 1.45
C ASN A 283 0.06 -15.70 0.65
N SER A 284 -1.27 -15.57 0.79
CA SER A 284 -2.24 -16.33 0.00
C SER A 284 -2.35 -15.87 -1.46
N ALA A 285 -1.79 -14.71 -1.80
CA ALA A 285 -1.89 -14.10 -3.12
C ALA A 285 -1.40 -15.03 -4.25
N THR A 286 -2.22 -15.16 -5.30
CA THR A 286 -1.80 -15.82 -6.55
C THR A 286 -0.76 -14.97 -7.27
N VAL A 287 -1.00 -13.66 -7.37
CA VAL A 287 0.01 -12.70 -7.84
C VAL A 287 0.20 -11.61 -6.80
N ALA A 288 1.44 -11.35 -6.43
CA ALA A 288 1.85 -10.25 -5.58
C ALA A 288 2.72 -9.27 -6.36
N ALA A 289 2.27 -8.02 -6.53
CA ALA A 289 3.02 -6.96 -7.20
C ALA A 289 3.46 -5.89 -6.19
N VAL A 290 4.77 -5.73 -5.98
CA VAL A 290 5.34 -4.78 -5.00
C VAL A 290 6.38 -3.84 -5.60
N GLY A 291 6.98 -4.19 -6.74
CA GLY A 291 7.90 -3.31 -7.47
C GLY A 291 7.16 -2.12 -8.07
N ASP A 292 7.61 -0.89 -7.77
CA ASP A 292 6.96 0.36 -8.21
C ASP A 292 6.75 0.43 -9.73
N GLY A 293 5.64 1.05 -10.13
CA GLY A 293 5.28 1.27 -11.51
C GLY A 293 4.79 0.02 -12.22
N PHE A 294 4.33 -1.02 -11.51
CA PHE A 294 3.84 -2.25 -12.11
C PHE A 294 2.61 -2.01 -13.00
N ILE A 295 2.55 -2.69 -14.15
CA ILE A 295 1.37 -2.67 -15.02
C ILE A 295 0.93 -4.10 -15.32
N ALA A 296 -0.37 -4.39 -15.21
CA ALA A 296 -0.97 -5.59 -15.79
C ALA A 296 -2.06 -5.19 -16.81
N ARG A 297 -2.12 -5.91 -17.92
CA ARG A 297 -3.11 -5.67 -18.97
C ARG A 297 -3.59 -6.97 -19.60
N ASP A 298 -4.87 -7.04 -19.94
CA ASP A 298 -5.45 -8.12 -20.75
C ASP A 298 -5.21 -9.53 -20.15
N ILE A 299 -5.41 -9.70 -18.83
CA ILE A 299 -5.10 -10.94 -18.10
C ILE A 299 -6.11 -11.24 -16.98
N THR A 300 -6.36 -12.52 -16.71
CA THR A 300 -7.10 -12.98 -15.53
C THR A 300 -6.13 -13.45 -14.44
N ILE A 301 -6.35 -13.02 -13.20
CA ILE A 301 -5.66 -13.51 -12.00
C ILE A 301 -6.71 -14.14 -11.08
N ARG A 302 -6.55 -15.42 -10.76
CA ARG A 302 -7.56 -16.24 -10.09
C ARG A 302 -7.01 -16.96 -8.86
N ASN A 303 -7.78 -16.94 -7.77
CA ASN A 303 -7.60 -17.85 -6.65
C ASN A 303 -8.76 -18.85 -6.59
N THR A 304 -8.44 -20.14 -6.69
CA THR A 304 -9.42 -21.24 -6.74
C THR A 304 -9.60 -21.96 -5.41
N ALA A 305 -9.15 -21.40 -4.28
CA ALA A 305 -9.33 -22.04 -2.97
C ALA A 305 -10.81 -22.28 -2.64
N GLY A 306 -11.72 -21.42 -3.11
CA GLY A 306 -13.15 -21.57 -2.89
C GLY A 306 -13.64 -20.97 -1.58
N ALA A 307 -14.96 -20.78 -1.47
CA ALA A 307 -15.55 -20.02 -0.37
C ALA A 307 -15.43 -20.68 1.01
N ALA A 308 -15.21 -22.00 1.07
CA ALA A 308 -15.04 -22.75 2.31
C ALA A 308 -13.65 -22.57 2.96
N ASN A 309 -12.68 -22.00 2.22
CA ASN A 309 -11.29 -21.91 2.63
C ASN A 309 -10.91 -20.56 3.25
N HIS A 310 -11.91 -19.75 3.61
CA HIS A 310 -11.73 -18.40 4.17
C HIS A 310 -10.94 -17.47 3.22
N GLN A 311 -10.10 -16.57 3.74
CA GLN A 311 -9.35 -15.58 2.96
C GLN A 311 -8.44 -16.25 1.93
N ALA A 312 -8.55 -15.86 0.66
CA ALA A 312 -7.78 -16.42 -0.44
C ALA A 312 -7.57 -15.40 -1.57
N VAL A 313 -6.42 -14.71 -1.53
CA VAL A 313 -6.17 -13.56 -2.39
C VAL A 313 -5.83 -13.98 -3.82
N ALA A 314 -6.48 -13.37 -4.81
CA ALA A 314 -6.12 -13.50 -6.22
C ALA A 314 -4.95 -12.55 -6.54
N LEU A 315 -5.14 -11.25 -6.34
CA LEU A 315 -4.10 -10.24 -6.53
C LEU A 315 -3.85 -9.48 -5.22
N ARG A 316 -2.57 -9.34 -4.86
CA ARG A 316 -2.10 -8.36 -3.89
C ARG A 316 -1.22 -7.31 -4.57
N SER A 317 -1.58 -6.03 -4.48
CA SER A 317 -0.75 -4.94 -4.97
C SER A 317 -0.30 -4.03 -3.82
N GLY A 318 1.02 -3.90 -3.67
CA GLY A 318 1.71 -2.89 -2.86
C GLY A 318 2.67 -2.03 -3.69
N SER A 319 2.45 -1.99 -5.01
CA SER A 319 3.25 -1.25 -5.99
C SER A 319 2.72 0.18 -6.13
N ASP A 320 3.58 1.16 -5.88
CA ASP A 320 3.24 2.58 -6.09
C ASP A 320 3.18 2.91 -7.57
N LEU A 321 2.18 3.71 -7.96
CA LEU A 321 1.93 4.08 -9.35
C LEU A 321 1.63 2.84 -10.23
N SER A 322 0.90 1.87 -9.69
CA SER A 322 0.53 0.65 -10.41
C SER A 322 -0.77 0.79 -11.20
N VAL A 323 -0.84 0.14 -12.36
CA VAL A 323 -2.01 0.13 -13.24
C VAL A 323 -2.46 -1.28 -13.57
N PHE A 324 -3.78 -1.49 -13.55
CA PHE A 324 -4.43 -2.70 -14.01
C PHE A 324 -5.49 -2.31 -15.04
N TYR A 325 -5.34 -2.76 -16.28
CA TYR A 325 -6.21 -2.35 -17.38
C TYR A 325 -6.76 -3.55 -18.13
N ARG A 326 -8.09 -3.72 -18.15
CA ARG A 326 -8.73 -4.92 -18.71
C ARG A 326 -8.17 -6.20 -18.10
N CYS A 327 -8.18 -6.23 -16.78
CA CYS A 327 -7.85 -7.41 -15.99
C CYS A 327 -9.10 -8.00 -15.34
N SER A 328 -9.12 -9.31 -15.15
CA SER A 328 -10.12 -9.97 -14.30
C SER A 328 -9.47 -10.47 -13.01
N PHE A 329 -10.10 -10.21 -11.87
CA PHE A 329 -9.67 -10.71 -10.56
C PHE A 329 -10.77 -11.61 -10.00
N GLU A 330 -10.45 -12.89 -9.82
CA GLU A 330 -11.44 -13.91 -9.57
C GLU A 330 -11.14 -14.68 -8.28
N GLY A 331 -12.05 -14.62 -7.32
CA GLY A 331 -11.95 -15.36 -6.07
C GLY A 331 -13.29 -15.45 -5.36
N TYR A 332 -13.21 -15.58 -4.04
CA TYR A 332 -14.35 -15.52 -3.11
C TYR A 332 -14.04 -14.46 -2.03
N GLN A 333 -13.67 -14.90 -0.83
CA GLN A 333 -13.26 -14.00 0.25
C GLN A 333 -11.87 -13.41 -0.04
N ASP A 334 -11.73 -12.09 0.16
CA ASP A 334 -10.47 -11.35 0.05
C ASP A 334 -9.81 -11.41 -1.34
N THR A 335 -10.61 -11.34 -2.42
CA THR A 335 -10.11 -11.52 -3.80
C THR A 335 -9.02 -10.51 -4.22
N LEU A 336 -9.29 -9.21 -4.05
CA LEU A 336 -8.43 -8.12 -4.49
C LEU A 336 -7.89 -7.35 -3.28
N TYR A 337 -6.62 -7.61 -2.96
CA TYR A 337 -5.91 -6.94 -1.88
C TYR A 337 -5.19 -5.69 -2.39
N VAL A 338 -5.88 -4.55 -2.36
CA VAL A 338 -5.32 -3.20 -2.59
C VAL A 338 -4.52 -2.76 -1.37
N HIS A 339 -3.41 -3.46 -1.12
CA HIS A 339 -2.66 -3.45 0.14
C HIS A 339 -2.20 -2.04 0.52
N SER A 340 -1.41 -1.37 -0.32
CA SER A 340 -0.81 -0.06 0.00
C SER A 340 -0.43 0.74 -1.26
N GLN A 341 0.07 1.97 -1.09
CA GLN A 341 0.50 2.88 -2.17
C GLN A 341 -0.63 3.40 -3.09
N ARG A 342 -0.28 4.12 -4.17
CA ARG A 342 -1.22 4.62 -5.18
C ARG A 342 -1.45 3.60 -6.28
N GLN A 343 -2.71 3.33 -6.60
CA GLN A 343 -3.09 2.30 -7.58
C GLN A 343 -4.26 2.77 -8.45
N PHE A 344 -4.29 2.32 -9.71
CA PHE A 344 -5.38 2.60 -10.65
C PHE A 344 -5.85 1.33 -11.35
N TYR A 345 -7.15 1.08 -11.33
CA TYR A 345 -7.79 -0.04 -12.01
C TYR A 345 -8.80 0.51 -13.01
N ARG A 346 -8.72 0.08 -14.27
CA ARG A 346 -9.56 0.56 -15.36
C ARG A 346 -10.14 -0.61 -16.14
N GLU A 347 -11.45 -0.61 -16.38
CA GLU A 347 -12.11 -1.63 -17.21
C GLU A 347 -11.82 -3.06 -16.74
N CYS A 348 -11.74 -3.24 -15.41
CA CYS A 348 -11.51 -4.54 -14.80
C CYS A 348 -12.82 -5.23 -14.42
N ASP A 349 -12.81 -6.56 -14.42
CA ASP A 349 -13.85 -7.38 -13.81
C ASP A 349 -13.36 -7.90 -12.46
N ILE A 350 -14.15 -7.75 -11.40
CA ILE A 350 -13.78 -8.16 -10.04
C ILE A 350 -14.88 -9.03 -9.47
N TYR A 351 -14.55 -10.26 -9.09
CA TYR A 351 -15.50 -11.24 -8.57
C TYR A 351 -15.15 -11.66 -7.15
N GLY A 352 -16.10 -11.66 -6.23
CA GLY A 352 -15.88 -12.18 -4.89
C GLY A 352 -17.11 -12.19 -4.00
N THR A 353 -16.92 -12.48 -2.71
CA THR A 353 -18.01 -12.62 -1.72
C THR A 353 -17.84 -11.67 -0.54
N VAL A 354 -16.98 -12.03 0.40
CA VAL A 354 -16.72 -11.29 1.63
C VAL A 354 -15.45 -10.47 1.46
N ASP A 355 -15.54 -9.18 1.73
CA ASP A 355 -14.42 -8.22 1.78
C ASP A 355 -13.54 -8.26 0.53
N PHE A 356 -14.14 -8.50 -0.64
CA PHE A 356 -13.37 -8.94 -1.79
C PHE A 356 -12.60 -7.82 -2.51
N ILE A 357 -12.78 -6.56 -2.10
CA ILE A 357 -11.88 -5.42 -2.38
C ILE A 357 -11.47 -4.80 -1.05
N PHE A 358 -10.25 -5.09 -0.59
CA PHE A 358 -9.82 -4.72 0.76
C PHE A 358 -8.38 -4.23 0.81
N GLY A 359 -8.05 -3.53 1.89
CA GLY A 359 -6.70 -3.00 2.13
C GLY A 359 -6.67 -1.52 2.45
N ASN A 360 -5.49 -0.91 2.32
CA ASN A 360 -5.25 0.47 2.73
C ASN A 360 -4.38 1.24 1.71
N ALA A 361 -4.53 0.93 0.41
CA ALA A 361 -4.02 1.77 -0.67
C ALA A 361 -4.77 3.11 -0.78
N ALA A 362 -4.20 4.05 -1.52
CA ALA A 362 -4.95 5.12 -2.17
C ALA A 362 -5.30 4.64 -3.58
N VAL A 363 -6.51 4.14 -3.77
CA VAL A 363 -6.90 3.45 -5.02
C VAL A 363 -8.14 4.07 -5.66
N VAL A 364 -8.10 4.19 -6.98
CA VAL A 364 -9.29 4.47 -7.80
C VAL A 364 -9.55 3.28 -8.73
N LEU A 365 -10.76 2.76 -8.65
CA LEU A 365 -11.31 1.79 -9.60
C LEU A 365 -12.28 2.55 -10.50
N GLN A 366 -12.04 2.56 -11.80
CA GLN A 366 -12.80 3.35 -12.76
C GLN A 366 -13.34 2.52 -13.92
N ASN A 367 -14.63 2.65 -14.23
CA ASN A 367 -15.26 1.88 -15.30
C ASN A 367 -15.06 0.37 -15.17
N CYS A 368 -15.06 -0.13 -13.92
CA CYS A 368 -14.93 -1.55 -13.62
C CYS A 368 -16.29 -2.20 -13.43
N ASN A 369 -16.37 -3.50 -13.67
CA ASN A 369 -17.50 -4.33 -13.27
C ASN A 369 -17.16 -5.07 -11.95
N ILE A 370 -18.05 -4.96 -10.98
CA ILE A 370 -17.90 -5.54 -9.65
C ILE A 370 -19.03 -6.54 -9.47
N TYR A 371 -18.69 -7.82 -9.39
CA TYR A 371 -19.61 -8.94 -9.38
C TYR A 371 -19.60 -9.66 -8.04
N ALA A 372 -20.68 -9.50 -7.27
CA ALA A 372 -20.86 -10.25 -6.03
C ALA A 372 -21.30 -11.69 -6.35
N ARG A 373 -20.59 -12.67 -5.81
CA ARG A 373 -20.86 -14.10 -5.96
C ARG A 373 -21.71 -14.63 -4.82
N TYR A 374 -22.19 -15.86 -4.94
CA TYR A 374 -22.93 -16.51 -3.87
C TYR A 374 -22.01 -16.87 -2.66
N PRO A 375 -22.25 -16.31 -1.45
CA PRO A 375 -21.47 -16.63 -0.26
C PRO A 375 -22.08 -17.79 0.55
N PRO A 376 -21.26 -18.63 1.21
CA PRO A 376 -21.75 -19.65 2.15
C PRO A 376 -22.57 -19.05 3.30
N ASN A 377 -22.13 -17.90 3.85
CA ASN A 377 -22.74 -17.26 5.03
C ASN A 377 -23.86 -16.27 4.68
N LYS A 378 -24.41 -16.34 3.45
CA LYS A 378 -25.53 -15.50 2.97
C LYS A 378 -25.30 -13.98 3.11
N THR A 379 -24.05 -13.56 3.25
CA THR A 379 -23.63 -12.17 3.41
C THR A 379 -22.43 -11.89 2.53
N ASN A 380 -22.52 -10.83 1.74
CA ASN A 380 -21.44 -10.28 0.94
C ASN A 380 -21.11 -8.86 1.40
N THR A 381 -19.84 -8.51 1.29
CA THR A 381 -19.33 -7.15 1.51
C THR A 381 -18.37 -6.83 0.38
N LEU A 382 -18.68 -5.81 -0.42
CA LEU A 382 -17.83 -5.50 -1.58
C LEU A 382 -16.48 -4.97 -1.13
N THR A 383 -16.48 -4.09 -0.13
CA THR A 383 -15.26 -3.43 0.36
C THR A 383 -15.01 -3.61 1.85
N ALA A 384 -13.73 -3.69 2.22
CA ALA A 384 -13.28 -3.65 3.60
C ALA A 384 -12.02 -2.78 3.72
N GLN A 385 -12.22 -1.48 3.86
CA GLN A 385 -11.11 -0.52 3.84
C GLN A 385 -10.46 -0.42 5.22
N GLY A 386 -9.13 -0.53 5.25
CA GLY A 386 -8.33 -0.76 6.45
C GLY A 386 -7.51 0.44 6.94
N ARG A 387 -7.99 1.68 6.81
CA ARG A 387 -7.27 2.85 7.31
C ARG A 387 -7.28 2.92 8.84
N THR A 388 -6.10 2.99 9.45
CA THR A 388 -5.91 2.96 10.92
C THR A 388 -5.52 4.31 11.52
N ASP A 389 -5.06 5.27 10.72
CA ASP A 389 -4.70 6.60 11.18
C ASP A 389 -5.38 7.67 10.30
N PRO A 390 -6.01 8.70 10.88
CA PRO A 390 -6.75 9.72 10.14
C PRO A 390 -5.87 10.56 9.22
N ASN A 391 -4.56 10.61 9.48
CA ASN A 391 -3.58 11.33 8.68
C ASN A 391 -3.10 10.50 7.48
N GLN A 392 -3.44 9.21 7.37
CA GLN A 392 -3.16 8.46 6.14
C GLN A 392 -3.99 9.01 4.97
N ASN A 393 -3.35 9.17 3.82
CA ASN A 393 -3.98 9.67 2.59
C ASN A 393 -4.62 8.55 1.75
N THR A 394 -5.08 7.47 2.40
CA THR A 394 -5.53 6.22 1.79
C THR A 394 -7.05 6.06 1.79
N GLY A 395 -7.58 5.15 0.98
CA GLY A 395 -9.01 4.92 0.82
C GLY A 395 -9.33 4.21 -0.50
N ILE A 396 -10.56 3.75 -0.64
CA ILE A 396 -11.06 3.10 -1.86
C ILE A 396 -12.06 4.03 -2.55
N SER A 397 -11.77 4.41 -3.79
CA SER A 397 -12.68 5.20 -4.63
C SER A 397 -13.21 4.34 -5.77
N ILE A 398 -14.52 4.08 -5.77
CA ILE A 398 -15.25 3.38 -6.82
C ILE A 398 -15.95 4.43 -7.68
N HIS A 399 -15.48 4.61 -8.92
CA HIS A 399 -15.86 5.73 -9.77
C HIS A 399 -16.36 5.26 -11.13
N ASP A 400 -17.60 5.59 -11.49
CA ASP A 400 -18.16 5.23 -12.81
C ASP A 400 -18.14 3.71 -13.06
N CYS A 401 -18.37 2.91 -12.01
CA CYS A 401 -18.36 1.45 -12.08
C CYS A 401 -19.78 0.88 -12.23
N THR A 402 -19.87 -0.44 -12.40
CA THR A 402 -21.12 -1.20 -12.37
C THR A 402 -21.02 -2.29 -11.31
N VAL A 403 -21.97 -2.33 -10.36
CA VAL A 403 -22.06 -3.35 -9.32
C VAL A 403 -23.27 -4.24 -9.60
N LYS A 404 -23.05 -5.55 -9.76
CA LYS A 404 -24.08 -6.53 -10.14
C LYS A 404 -23.89 -7.88 -9.43
N ALA A 405 -24.93 -8.72 -9.46
CA ALA A 405 -24.81 -10.13 -9.07
C ALA A 405 -24.09 -10.94 -10.17
N ALA A 406 -23.12 -11.76 -9.77
CA ALA A 406 -22.57 -12.81 -10.63
C ALA A 406 -23.63 -13.88 -10.94
N SER A 407 -23.38 -14.70 -11.96
CA SER A 407 -24.34 -15.72 -12.41
C SER A 407 -24.79 -16.68 -11.31
N ASP A 408 -23.87 -17.06 -10.41
CA ASP A 408 -24.14 -17.96 -9.28
C ASP A 408 -25.01 -17.32 -8.17
N LEU A 409 -25.01 -15.98 -8.06
CA LEU A 409 -25.85 -15.26 -7.10
C LEU A 409 -27.22 -14.87 -7.69
N LYS A 410 -27.32 -14.67 -9.01
CA LYS A 410 -28.49 -14.05 -9.65
C LYS A 410 -29.83 -14.65 -9.26
N GLN A 411 -29.92 -15.98 -9.12
CA GLN A 411 -31.16 -16.70 -8.78
C GLN A 411 -31.46 -16.73 -7.27
N SER A 412 -30.49 -16.36 -6.42
CA SER A 412 -30.58 -16.45 -4.95
C SER A 412 -30.42 -15.10 -4.26
N GLN A 413 -30.51 -13.98 -5.01
CA GLN A 413 -30.28 -12.63 -4.49
C GLN A 413 -31.15 -12.29 -3.28
N SER A 414 -32.43 -12.69 -3.28
CA SER A 414 -33.35 -12.45 -2.16
C SER A 414 -32.94 -13.15 -0.85
N SER A 415 -32.08 -14.17 -0.92
CA SER A 415 -31.59 -14.93 0.23
C SER A 415 -30.21 -14.48 0.73
N VAL A 416 -29.60 -13.48 0.09
CA VAL A 416 -28.24 -13.03 0.37
C VAL A 416 -28.22 -11.53 0.58
N ARG A 417 -27.70 -11.06 1.72
CA ARG A 417 -27.50 -9.63 1.95
C ARG A 417 -26.17 -9.20 1.37
N THR A 418 -26.17 -8.21 0.47
CA THR A 418 -24.93 -7.67 -0.12
C THR A 418 -24.77 -6.20 0.26
N TYR A 419 -23.68 -5.85 0.92
CA TYR A 419 -23.40 -4.48 1.34
C TYR A 419 -22.23 -3.90 0.56
N LEU A 420 -22.23 -2.57 0.35
CA LEU A 420 -21.14 -1.80 -0.26
C LEU A 420 -19.81 -2.00 0.47
N GLY A 421 -19.86 -2.22 1.78
CA GLY A 421 -18.70 -2.60 2.56
C GLY A 421 -18.94 -2.57 4.07
N ARG A 422 -17.84 -2.79 4.80
CA ARG A 422 -17.76 -2.68 6.26
C ARG A 422 -16.40 -2.13 6.72
N PRO A 423 -16.33 -1.42 7.87
CA PRO A 423 -15.11 -0.75 8.28
C PRO A 423 -14.13 -1.70 8.97
N TRP A 424 -13.20 -2.30 8.21
CA TRP A 424 -12.18 -3.19 8.78
C TRP A 424 -11.33 -2.52 9.87
N LYS A 425 -11.12 -1.20 9.77
CA LYS A 425 -10.36 -0.39 10.72
C LYS A 425 -11.07 0.93 11.05
N GLN A 426 -10.71 1.53 12.18
CA GLN A 426 -11.40 2.67 12.79
C GLN A 426 -11.62 3.87 11.85
N TYR A 427 -10.68 4.15 10.95
CA TYR A 427 -10.76 5.32 10.05
C TYR A 427 -11.12 4.93 8.62
N SER A 428 -11.81 3.79 8.45
CA SER A 428 -12.21 3.25 7.15
C SER A 428 -12.78 4.32 6.24
N ARG A 429 -12.33 4.34 4.97
CA ARG A 429 -12.70 5.38 4.01
C ARG A 429 -12.92 4.80 2.62
N THR A 430 -14.20 4.69 2.24
CA THR A 430 -14.63 4.23 0.92
C THR A 430 -15.67 5.19 0.35
N ILE A 431 -15.63 5.43 -0.96
CA ILE A 431 -16.65 6.20 -1.67
C ILE A 431 -17.10 5.47 -2.94
N PHE A 432 -18.40 5.49 -3.20
CA PHE A 432 -19.00 5.10 -4.47
C PHE A 432 -19.57 6.35 -5.12
N MET A 433 -19.13 6.67 -6.34
CA MET A 433 -19.59 7.86 -7.06
C MET A 433 -19.79 7.54 -8.55
N LYS A 434 -20.86 8.09 -9.13
CA LYS A 434 -21.31 7.83 -10.51
C LYS A 434 -21.43 6.34 -10.85
N THR A 435 -21.62 5.48 -9.86
CA THR A 435 -21.58 4.02 -10.00
C THR A 435 -22.99 3.47 -10.06
N TYR A 436 -23.26 2.62 -11.03
CA TYR A 436 -24.52 1.88 -11.10
C TYR A 436 -24.53 0.78 -10.03
N LEU A 437 -25.54 0.80 -9.17
CA LEU A 437 -25.77 -0.21 -8.13
C LEU A 437 -27.05 -0.98 -8.50
N ASP A 438 -26.90 -2.27 -8.78
CA ASP A 438 -28.04 -3.16 -9.04
C ASP A 438 -28.79 -3.48 -7.73
N SER A 439 -29.97 -4.09 -7.86
CA SER A 439 -30.93 -4.41 -6.80
C SER A 439 -30.44 -5.38 -5.71
N LEU A 440 -29.28 -6.03 -5.90
CA LEU A 440 -28.67 -6.89 -4.88
C LEU A 440 -28.18 -6.14 -3.64
N ILE A 441 -27.92 -4.83 -3.76
CA ILE A 441 -27.41 -4.03 -2.65
C ILE A 441 -28.51 -3.86 -1.61
N ASP A 442 -28.22 -4.29 -0.39
CA ASP A 442 -29.10 -4.13 0.75
C ASP A 442 -29.41 -2.63 0.96
N PRO A 443 -30.68 -2.23 1.21
CA PRO A 443 -31.05 -0.83 1.42
C PRO A 443 -30.29 -0.12 2.56
N ALA A 444 -29.76 -0.85 3.54
CA ALA A 444 -28.87 -0.27 4.56
C ALA A 444 -27.56 0.26 3.97
N GLY A 445 -27.15 -0.24 2.80
CA GLY A 445 -25.96 0.14 2.06
C GLY A 445 -24.67 -0.41 2.67
N TRP A 446 -24.45 -0.21 3.96
CA TRP A 446 -23.22 -0.54 4.69
C TRP A 446 -23.50 -1.47 5.87
N MET A 447 -22.51 -2.30 6.21
CA MET A 447 -22.58 -3.22 7.35
C MET A 447 -21.60 -2.78 8.44
N GLU A 448 -22.03 -2.88 9.70
CA GLU A 448 -21.15 -2.64 10.85
C GLU A 448 -20.07 -3.72 10.97
N TRP A 449 -18.91 -3.33 11.51
CA TRP A 449 -17.90 -4.30 11.94
C TRP A 449 -18.24 -4.80 13.35
N SER A 450 -17.99 -6.07 13.64
CA SER A 450 -18.27 -6.63 14.97
C SER A 450 -17.53 -5.85 16.07
N GLY A 451 -18.28 -5.36 17.07
CA GLY A 451 -17.73 -4.54 18.17
C GLY A 451 -17.44 -3.08 17.82
N SER A 452 -17.74 -2.63 16.59
CA SER A 452 -17.76 -1.20 16.27
C SER A 452 -19.09 -0.58 16.69
N SER A 453 -19.09 0.71 17.06
CA SER A 453 -20.32 1.48 17.30
C SER A 453 -20.35 2.70 16.39
N GLY A 454 -21.42 2.81 15.61
CA GLY A 454 -21.68 3.94 14.72
C GLY A 454 -20.92 3.89 13.39
N LEU A 455 -21.66 3.86 12.28
CA LEU A 455 -21.12 4.13 10.94
C LEU A 455 -21.31 5.62 10.61
N ALA A 456 -20.22 6.30 10.27
CA ALA A 456 -20.28 7.64 9.69
C ALA A 456 -20.59 7.55 8.19
N ILE A 457 -21.87 7.39 7.85
CA ILE A 457 -22.34 7.33 6.47
C ILE A 457 -22.74 8.74 6.02
N HIS A 458 -22.21 9.17 4.88
CA HIS A 458 -22.48 10.50 4.33
C HIS A 458 -23.01 10.40 2.91
N VAL A 459 -24.16 11.02 2.65
CA VAL A 459 -24.63 11.28 1.27
C VAL A 459 -23.89 12.51 0.74
N VAL A 460 -22.94 12.30 -0.16
CA VAL A 460 -22.14 13.38 -0.74
C VAL A 460 -22.90 14.05 -1.88
N THR A 461 -23.47 15.22 -1.60
CA THR A 461 -24.14 16.06 -2.62
C THR A 461 -23.23 17.15 -3.20
N SER A 462 -22.09 17.42 -2.55
CA SER A 462 -21.13 18.43 -3.00
C SER A 462 -20.12 17.86 -4.00
N ALA A 463 -20.09 18.45 -5.20
CA ALA A 463 -19.07 18.15 -6.20
C ALA A 463 -17.65 18.44 -5.69
N SER A 464 -17.45 19.43 -4.82
CA SER A 464 -16.12 19.74 -4.28
C SER A 464 -15.62 18.61 -3.37
N VAL A 465 -16.49 18.00 -2.56
CA VAL A 465 -16.17 16.85 -1.72
C VAL A 465 -15.91 15.61 -2.58
N ALA A 466 -16.80 15.31 -3.53
CA ALA A 466 -16.63 14.17 -4.43
C ALA A 466 -15.35 14.28 -5.28
N SER A 467 -14.99 15.51 -5.71
CA SER A 467 -13.78 15.76 -6.51
C SER A 467 -12.48 15.34 -5.81
N GLN A 468 -12.44 15.31 -4.46
CA GLN A 468 -11.24 14.88 -3.72
C GLN A 468 -10.91 13.40 -3.94
N TYR A 469 -11.88 12.60 -4.39
CA TYR A 469 -11.76 11.16 -4.60
C TYR A 469 -11.58 10.78 -6.08
N THR A 470 -11.42 11.75 -6.98
CA THR A 470 -11.16 11.50 -8.40
C THR A 470 -9.71 11.13 -8.66
N VAL A 471 -9.43 10.63 -9.86
CA VAL A 471 -8.08 10.24 -10.30
C VAL A 471 -7.08 11.37 -10.12
N ALA A 472 -7.43 12.61 -10.49
CA ALA A 472 -6.53 13.75 -10.41
C ALA A 472 -6.13 14.10 -8.97
N ASN A 473 -7.09 14.10 -8.04
CA ASN A 473 -6.88 14.61 -6.69
C ASN A 473 -6.49 13.52 -5.69
N PHE A 474 -7.05 12.31 -5.82
CA PHE A 474 -6.87 11.26 -4.83
C PHE A 474 -5.55 10.51 -4.98
N ILE A 475 -5.14 10.27 -6.22
CA ILE A 475 -3.94 9.49 -6.55
C ILE A 475 -2.92 10.29 -7.38
N ALA A 476 -3.10 11.61 -7.47
CA ALA A 476 -2.29 12.49 -8.32
C ALA A 476 -2.17 11.97 -9.77
N GLY A 477 -3.23 11.34 -10.29
CA GLY A 477 -3.20 10.52 -11.51
C GLY A 477 -2.72 11.26 -12.75
N GLY A 478 -3.04 12.55 -12.86
CA GLY A 478 -2.57 13.38 -13.97
C GLY A 478 -1.05 13.52 -14.05
N SER A 479 -0.33 13.25 -12.95
CA SER A 479 1.12 13.31 -12.92
C SER A 479 1.75 12.08 -13.61
N TRP A 480 1.20 10.88 -13.43
CA TRP A 480 1.85 9.62 -13.79
C TRP A 480 1.07 8.74 -14.79
N LEU A 481 -0.26 8.79 -14.80
CA LEU A 481 -1.09 7.99 -15.71
C LEU A 481 -0.88 8.30 -17.20
N PRO A 482 -0.60 9.55 -17.64
CA PRO A 482 -0.31 9.81 -19.05
C PRO A 482 0.84 8.99 -19.61
N ALA A 483 1.89 8.74 -18.81
CA ALA A 483 3.02 7.90 -19.21
C ALA A 483 2.61 6.42 -19.38
N THR A 484 1.50 6.02 -18.78
CA THR A 484 0.96 4.68 -18.86
C THR A 484 0.00 4.49 -20.03
N ASN A 485 -0.34 5.52 -20.83
CA ASN A 485 -1.35 5.49 -21.92
C ASN A 485 -2.66 4.71 -21.67
N VAL A 486 -2.98 4.36 -20.43
CA VAL A 486 -4.26 3.75 -20.06
C VAL A 486 -5.28 4.88 -20.04
N PRO A 487 -6.45 4.72 -20.67
CA PRO A 487 -7.49 5.74 -20.63
C PRO A 487 -7.95 5.97 -19.19
N TYR A 488 -8.17 7.23 -18.84
CA TYR A 488 -8.69 7.61 -17.53
C TYR A 488 -9.49 8.90 -17.61
N THR A 489 -10.52 9.01 -16.79
CA THR A 489 -11.22 10.28 -16.54
C THR A 489 -10.61 10.90 -15.28
N ALA A 490 -10.01 12.08 -15.43
CA ALA A 490 -9.25 12.75 -14.37
C ALA A 490 -10.14 13.28 -13.23
N GLY A 491 -11.30 13.84 -13.57
CA GLY A 491 -12.23 14.52 -12.67
C GLY A 491 -13.57 13.80 -12.56
N LEU A 492 -14.60 14.53 -12.12
CA LEU A 492 -15.99 14.06 -12.08
C LEU A 492 -16.58 14.02 -13.50
#